data_AF-A0A6F8XVR5-F1
#
_entry.id   AF-A0A6F8XVR5-F1
#
_cell.length_a   1.000
_cell.length_b   1.000
_cell.length_c   1.000
_cell.angle_alpha   90.00
_cell.angle_beta   90.00
_cell.angle_gamma   90.00
#
_symmetry.space_group_name_H-M   'P 1'
#
loop_
_entity.id
_entity.type
_entity.pdbx_description
1 polymer ?
#
loop_
_entity_poly.entity_id
_entity_poly.type
_entity_poly.pdbx_seq_one_letter_code
_entity_poly.pdbx_strand_id
1 'polypeptide(L)' 'MTDESDQRRLSGLLDSVFAGQERVTRDAILRHAAAADLPADLSTRLDGLPEGEYALDEAAEALNTSPYPADS' A
#
# COMPACT_ATOMS: atom_id res chain seq x y z
N MET A 1 13.17 -11.65 -8.69
CA MET A 1 12.36 -12.39 -7.69
C MET A 1 11.84 -11.48 -6.57
N THR A 2 12.28 -10.21 -6.48
CA THR A 2 11.85 -9.23 -5.47
C THR A 2 10.39 -8.83 -5.63
N ASP A 3 9.95 -8.58 -6.86
CA ASP A 3 8.60 -8.08 -7.20
C ASP A 3 7.45 -8.96 -6.65
N GLU A 4 7.52 -10.28 -6.80
CA GLU A 4 6.48 -11.19 -6.29
C GLU A 4 6.45 -11.26 -4.75
N SER A 5 7.62 -11.13 -4.10
CA SER A 5 7.70 -11.12 -2.63
C SER A 5 7.16 -9.81 -2.06
N ASP A 6 7.39 -8.72 -2.77
CA ASP A 6 6.91 -7.39 -2.43
C ASP A 6 5.39 -7.26 -2.66
N GLN A 7 4.88 -7.81 -3.76
CA GLN A 7 3.45 -7.96 -4.00
C GLN A 7 2.77 -8.71 -2.86
N ARG A 8 3.36 -9.82 -2.39
CA ARG A 8 2.83 -10.59 -1.25
C ARG A 8 2.81 -9.77 0.05
N ARG A 9 3.88 -9.00 0.34
CA ARG A 9 3.91 -8.12 1.52
C ARG A 9 2.85 -7.03 1.46
N LEU A 10 2.66 -6.38 0.31
CA LEU A 10 1.62 -5.38 0.12
C LEU A 10 0.22 -5.99 0.28
N SER A 11 -0.04 -7.15 -0.35
CA SER A 11 -1.34 -7.82 -0.20
C SER A 11 -1.65 -8.19 1.25
N GLY A 12 -0.68 -8.75 1.98
CA GLY A 12 -0.87 -9.11 3.39
C GLY A 12 -1.05 -7.88 4.30
N LEU A 13 -0.38 -6.76 4.00
CA LEU A 13 -0.63 -5.50 4.68
C LEU A 13 -2.07 -5.04 4.45
N LEU A 14 -2.52 -4.99 3.19
CA LEU A 14 -3.86 -4.52 2.86
C LEU A 14 -4.92 -5.42 3.52
N ASP A 15 -4.78 -6.74 3.45
CA ASP A 15 -5.69 -7.67 4.13
C ASP A 15 -5.79 -7.38 5.64
N SER A 16 -4.66 -7.07 6.29
CA SER A 16 -4.63 -6.72 7.71
C SER A 16 -5.29 -5.36 7.99
N VAL A 17 -5.06 -4.37 7.14
CA VAL A 17 -5.57 -3.00 7.32
C VAL A 17 -7.08 -2.93 7.10
N PHE A 18 -7.56 -3.70 6.12
CA PHE A 18 -8.97 -3.77 5.73
C PHE A 18 -9.76 -4.85 6.48
N ALA A 19 -9.15 -5.52 7.46
CA ALA A 19 -9.80 -6.56 8.24
C ALA A 19 -11.06 -6.03 8.96
N GLY A 20 -12.23 -6.31 8.37
CA GLY A 20 -13.53 -5.87 8.86
C GLY A 20 -13.89 -4.41 8.55
N GLN A 21 -13.10 -3.73 7.71
CA GLN A 21 -13.30 -2.32 7.35
C GLN A 21 -13.55 -2.18 5.84
N GLU A 22 -14.67 -1.57 5.46
CA GLU A 22 -15.02 -1.37 4.05
C GLU A 22 -14.17 -0.26 3.40
N ARG A 23 -13.86 0.79 4.15
CA ARG A 23 -13.01 1.90 3.70
C ARG A 23 -11.96 2.26 4.75
N VAL A 24 -10.75 2.59 4.28
CA VAL A 24 -9.63 3.00 5.12
C VAL A 24 -8.93 4.21 4.52
N THR A 25 -8.52 5.16 5.36
CA THR A 25 -7.78 6.35 4.92
C THR A 25 -6.34 6.01 4.51
N ARG A 26 -5.76 6.77 3.57
CA ARG A 26 -4.33 6.71 3.23
C ARG A 26 -3.43 6.71 4.47
N ASP A 27 -3.70 7.61 5.42
CA ASP A 27 -2.90 7.74 6.64
C ASP A 27 -2.99 6.50 7.53
N ALA A 28 -4.12 5.80 7.54
CA ALA A 28 -4.25 4.54 8.27
C ALA A 28 -3.45 3.41 7.59
N ILE A 29 -3.43 3.36 6.26
CA ILE A 29 -2.58 2.43 5.49
C ILE A 29 -1.10 2.70 5.80
N LEU A 30 -0.66 3.97 5.74
CA LEU A 30 0.73 4.35 6.02
C LEU A 30 1.15 4.06 7.46
N ARG A 31 0.26 4.30 8.45
CA ARG A 31 0.54 3.95 9.85
C ARG A 31 0.73 2.45 10.05
N HIS A 32 -0.09 1.62 9.39
CA HIS A 32 0.09 0.16 9.45
C HIS A 32 1.35 -0.29 8.73
N ALA A 33 1.70 0.33 7.60
CA ALA A 33 2.94 0.06 6.89
C ALA A 33 4.17 0.33 7.77
N ALA A 34 4.17 1.46 8.48
CA ALA A 34 5.21 1.81 9.43
C ALA A 34 5.26 0.83 10.62
N ALA A 35 4.10 0.41 11.13
CA ALA A 35 4.02 -0.58 12.20
C ALA A 35 4.47 -1.99 11.77
N ALA A 36 4.32 -2.33 10.49
CA ALA A 36 4.72 -3.59 9.89
C ALA A 36 6.20 -3.61 9.44
N ASP A 37 6.95 -2.52 9.65
CA ASP A 37 8.34 -2.35 9.25
C ASP A 37 8.58 -2.73 7.77
N LEU A 38 7.70 -2.24 6.89
CA LEU A 38 7.82 -2.52 5.47
C LEU A 38 9.12 -1.95 4.89
N PRO A 39 9.72 -2.65 3.90
CA PRO A 39 10.83 -2.10 3.12
C PRO A 39 10.57 -0.69 2.62
N ALA A 40 11.62 0.14 2.59
CA ALA A 40 11.53 1.54 2.21
C ALA A 40 10.88 1.74 0.83
N ASP A 41 11.24 0.92 -0.16
CA ASP A 41 10.69 0.99 -1.52
C ASP A 41 9.15 0.80 -1.55
N LEU A 42 8.63 -0.10 -0.70
CA LEU A 42 7.18 -0.32 -0.57
C LEU A 42 6.48 0.81 0.18
N SER A 43 7.16 1.36 1.19
CA SER A 43 6.66 2.53 1.91
C SER A 43 6.56 3.75 1.00
N THR A 44 7.56 3.99 0.13
CA THR A 44 7.51 5.05 -0.89
C THR A 44 6.37 4.84 -1.89
N ARG A 45 6.10 3.60 -2.31
CA ARG A 45 4.97 3.30 -3.20
C ARG A 45 3.61 3.59 -2.54
N LEU A 46 3.46 3.25 -1.26
CA LEU A 46 2.27 3.57 -0.47
C LEU A 46 2.13 5.08 -0.24
N ASP A 47 3.24 5.79 -0.04
CA ASP A 47 3.24 7.26 0.09
C ASP A 47 2.86 7.94 -1.25
N GLY A 48 3.05 7.26 -2.38
CA GLY A 48 2.56 7.71 -3.69
C GLY A 48 1.04 7.64 -3.87
N LEU A 49 0.28 7.03 -2.96
CA LEU A 49 -1.18 7.01 -3.05
C LEU A 49 -1.76 8.43 -2.91
N PRO A 50 -2.74 8.83 -3.72
CA PRO A 50 -3.49 10.07 -3.51
C PRO A 50 -4.11 10.15 -2.11
N GLU A 51 -4.29 11.35 -1.57
CA GLU A 51 -5.06 11.52 -0.34
C GLU A 51 -6.51 11.07 -0.54
N GLY A 52 -7.07 10.40 0.48
CA GLY A 52 -8.45 9.94 0.44
C GLY A 52 -8.70 8.66 1.24
N GLU A 53 -9.88 8.12 1.05
CA GLU A 53 -10.34 6.83 1.58
C GLU A 53 -10.46 5.82 0.45
N TYR A 54 -9.88 4.65 0.67
CA TYR A 54 -9.83 3.56 -0.30
C TYR A 54 -10.69 2.41 0.19
N ALA A 55 -11.34 1.71 -0.73
CA ALA A 55 -11.68 0.30 -0.56
C ALA A 55 -10.46 -0.59 -0.85
N LEU A 56 -10.52 -1.87 -0.46
CA LEU A 56 -9.40 -2.81 -0.61
C LEU A 56 -8.99 -2.96 -2.08
N ASP A 57 -9.96 -3.14 -2.97
CA ASP A 57 -9.77 -3.26 -4.41
C ASP A 57 -9.24 -1.95 -5.02
N GLU A 58 -9.79 -0.81 -4.62
CA GLU A 58 -9.29 0.52 -5.04
C GLU A 58 -7.82 0.73 -4.65
N ALA A 59 -7.43 0.37 -3.43
CA ALA A 59 -6.05 0.47 -2.97
C ALA A 59 -5.12 -0.49 -3.73
N ALA A 60 -5.54 -1.74 -3.93
CA ALA A 60 -4.76 -2.74 -4.66
C ALA A 60 -4.54 -2.33 -6.13
N GLU A 61 -5.58 -1.84 -6.80
CA GLU A 61 -5.49 -1.29 -8.15
C GLU A 61 -4.57 -0.06 -8.18
N ALA A 62 -4.76 0.90 -7.28
CA ALA A 62 -3.93 2.10 -7.19
C ALA A 62 -2.45 1.78 -7.00
N LEU A 63 -2.12 0.75 -6.22
CA LEU A 63 -0.74 0.32 -6.03
C LEU A 63 -0.21 -0.39 -7.27
N ASN A 64 -1.00 -1.19 -7.98
CA ASN A 64 -0.60 -1.85 -9.23
C ASN A 64 -0.40 -0.85 -10.40
N THR A 65 -1.17 0.23 -10.44
CA THR A 65 -1.08 1.27 -11.49
C THR A 65 -0.06 2.37 -11.17
N SER A 66 0.27 2.61 -9.89
CA SER A 66 1.19 3.69 -9.50
C SER A 66 2.55 3.52 -10.20
N PRO A 67 2.88 4.38 -11.18
CA PRO A 67 4.20 4.38 -11.77
C PRO A 67 5.16 4.82 -10.67
N TYR A 68 6.17 4.00 -10.39
CA TYR A 68 7.36 4.49 -9.70
C TYR A 68 7.75 5.82 -10.35
N PRO A 69 7.95 6.93 -9.62
CA PRO A 69 8.43 8.15 -10.25
C PRO A 69 9.76 7.80 -10.93
N ALA A 70 9.77 7.85 -12.25
CA ALA A 70 10.99 7.72 -13.03
C ALA A 70 11.94 8.80 -12.52
N ASP A 71 13.06 8.37 -11.93
CA ASP A 71 14.29 9.12 -11.62
C ASP A 71 14.16 10.66 -11.55
N SER A 72 14.42 11.24 -10.37
CA SER A 72 14.81 12.66 -10.22
C SER A 72 16.30 12.78 -9.99
#